data_AF-Q72B92-F1
#
_entry.id   AF-Q72B92-F1
#
_cell.length_a   1.000
_cell.length_b   1.000
_cell.length_c   1.000
_cell.angle_alpha   90.00
_cell.angle_beta   90.00
_cell.angle_gamma   90.00
#
_symmetry.space_group_name_H-M   'P 1'
#
loop_
_entity.id
_entity.type
_entity.pdbx_description
1 polymer ?
#
loop_
_entity_poly.entity_id
_entity_poly.type
_entity_poly.pdbx_seq_one_letter_code
_entity_poly.pdbx_strand_id
1 'polypeptide(L)' 'MNALEKFRVEKGLTYEQMANLSGVTKASVWKHCRGVAEPDVESVARYMQRLGLTFSLIRPDLWPPSPPSSPTMPSVARVK' A
#
# COMPACT_ATOMS: atom_id res chain seq x y z
N MET A 1 0.02 -6.45 -12.51
CA MET A 1 -0.43 -7.34 -11.42
C MET A 1 -0.27 -6.59 -10.12
N ASN A 2 -1.37 -6.26 -9.43
CA ASN A 2 -1.37 -5.35 -8.28
C ASN A 2 -0.90 -6.02 -6.98
N ALA A 3 -0.44 -5.20 -6.03
CA ALA A 3 -0.02 -5.63 -4.69
C ALA A 3 -1.12 -6.43 -3.96
N LEU A 4 -2.37 -5.98 -4.06
CA LEU A 4 -3.53 -6.65 -3.48
C LEU A 4 -3.75 -8.05 -4.07
N GLU A 5 -3.65 -8.20 -5.38
CA GLU A 5 -3.83 -9.50 -6.04
C GLU A 5 -2.71 -10.48 -5.66
N LYS A 6 -1.47 -10.00 -5.57
CA LYS A 6 -0.34 -10.81 -5.08
C LYS A 6 -0.57 -11.31 -3.66
N PHE A 7 -0.95 -10.40 -2.76
CA PHE A 7 -1.22 -10.76 -1.37
C PHE A 7 -2.37 -11.76 -1.24
N ARG A 8 -3.40 -11.60 -2.07
CA ARG A 8 -4.54 -12.50 -2.14
C ARG A 8 -4.12 -13.91 -2.56
N VAL A 9 -3.29 -14.03 -3.59
CA VAL A 9 -2.76 -15.31 -4.08
C VAL A 9 -1.85 -15.96 -3.03
N GLU A 10 -0.98 -15.17 -2.40
CA GLU A 10 -0.02 -15.65 -1.39
C GLU A 10 -0.71 -16.21 -0.14
N LYS A 11 -1.82 -15.60 0.27
CA LYS A 11 -2.64 -16.05 1.40
C LYS A 11 -3.75 -17.02 1.02
N GLY A 12 -3.98 -17.28 -0.27
CA GLY A 12 -5.09 -18.12 -0.76
C GLY A 12 -6.49 -17.57 -0.43
N LEU A 13 -6.64 -16.25 -0.28
CA LEU A 13 -7.88 -15.61 0.12
C LEU A 13 -8.84 -15.42 -1.07
N THR A 14 -10.14 -15.52 -0.85
CA THR A 14 -11.14 -15.10 -1.85
C THR A 14 -11.44 -13.59 -1.77
N TYR A 15 -11.99 -13.00 -2.85
CA TYR A 15 -12.38 -11.58 -2.83
C TYR A 15 -13.39 -11.28 -1.70
N GLU A 16 -14.29 -12.23 -1.40
CA GLU A 16 -15.24 -12.11 -0.28
C GLU A 16 -14.57 -12.19 1.09
N GLN A 17 -13.61 -13.10 1.27
CA GLN A 17 -12.86 -13.15 2.52
C GLN A 17 -12.02 -11.90 2.73
N MET A 18 -11.39 -11.39 1.66
CA MET A 18 -10.60 -10.16 1.73
C MET A 18 -11.49 -8.96 2.04
N ALA A 19 -12.69 -8.89 1.43
CA ALA A 19 -13.72 -7.90 1.77
C ALA A 19 -14.12 -7.96 3.24
N ASN A 20 -14.40 -9.17 3.75
CA ASN A 20 -14.86 -9.38 5.12
C ASN A 20 -13.77 -9.04 6.15
N LEU A 21 -12.53 -9.46 5.89
CA LEU A 21 -11.38 -9.16 6.75
C LEU A 21 -11.05 -7.66 6.80
N SER A 22 -11.13 -7.00 5.65
CA SER A 22 -10.78 -5.58 5.52
C SER A 22 -11.97 -4.67 5.85
N GLY A 23 -13.19 -5.20 5.96
CA GLY A 23 -14.40 -4.40 6.09
C GLY A 23 -14.66 -3.49 4.88
N VAL A 24 -14.21 -3.89 3.70
CA VAL A 24 -14.40 -3.16 2.43
C VAL A 24 -15.32 -4.00 1.55
N THR A 25 -16.16 -3.37 0.71
CA THR A 25 -17.11 -4.10 -0.13
C THR A 25 -16.39 -4.97 -1.18
N LYS A 26 -16.92 -6.17 -1.45
CA LYS A 26 -16.41 -7.10 -2.49
C LYS A 26 -16.17 -6.41 -3.84
N ALA A 27 -17.10 -5.55 -4.25
CA ALA A 27 -16.99 -4.80 -5.50
C ALA A 27 -15.78 -3.85 -5.50
N SER A 28 -15.51 -3.15 -4.40
CA SER A 28 -14.33 -2.28 -4.28
C SER A 28 -13.04 -3.10 -4.27
N VAL A 29 -12.97 -4.20 -3.51
CA VAL A 29 -11.82 -5.12 -3.52
C VAL A 29 -11.50 -5.56 -4.95
N TRP A 30 -12.52 -5.97 -5.72
CA TRP A 30 -12.34 -6.43 -7.09
C TRP A 30 -11.84 -5.33 -8.03
N LYS A 31 -12.41 -4.12 -7.92
CA LYS A 31 -11.94 -2.94 -8.67
C LYS A 31 -10.50 -2.60 -8.32
N HIS A 32 -10.12 -2.63 -7.05
CA HIS A 32 -8.75 -2.34 -6.60
C HIS A 32 -7.77 -3.43 -7.03
N CYS A 33 -8.14 -4.72 -6.95
CA CYS A 33 -7.31 -5.82 -7.45
C CYS A 33 -7.02 -5.68 -8.94
N ARG A 34 -8.04 -5.33 -9.74
CA ARG A 34 -7.91 -5.10 -11.19
C ARG A 34 -7.29 -3.76 -11.56
N GLY A 35 -7.08 -2.84 -10.62
CA GLY A 35 -6.61 -1.48 -10.89
C GLY A 35 -7.62 -0.61 -11.65
N VAL A 36 -8.91 -0.98 -11.59
CA VAL A 36 -10.02 -0.22 -12.20
C VAL A 36 -10.36 1.02 -11.38
N ALA A 37 -10.16 0.95 -10.06
CA ALA A 37 -10.34 2.06 -9.16
C ALA A 37 -9.21 2.07 -8.13
N GLU A 38 -8.84 3.27 -7.70
CA GLU A 38 -7.80 3.48 -6.72
C GLU A 38 -8.44 3.48 -5.32
N PRO A 39 -7.88 2.73 -4.36
CA PRO A 39 -8.43 2.71 -3.01
C PRO A 39 -8.26 4.06 -2.31
N ASP A 40 -9.35 4.55 -1.74
CA ASP A 40 -9.33 5.70 -0.82
C ASP A 40 -8.43 5.44 0.39
N VAL A 41 -7.95 6.51 1.01
CA VAL A 41 -7.07 6.46 2.19
C VAL A 41 -7.66 5.58 3.31
N GLU A 42 -8.96 5.65 3.55
CA GLU A 42 -9.65 4.76 4.51
C GLU A 42 -9.57 3.29 4.13
N SER A 43 -9.81 2.96 2.86
CA SER A 43 -9.71 1.59 2.37
C SER A 43 -8.29 1.07 2.53
N VAL A 44 -7.29 1.90 2.20
CA VAL A 44 -5.88 1.55 2.38
C VAL A 44 -5.54 1.31 3.85
N ALA A 45 -6.00 2.17 4.76
CA ALA A 45 -5.77 2.00 6.20
C ALA A 45 -6.37 0.67 6.72
N ARG A 46 -7.56 0.29 6.25
CA ARG A 46 -8.17 -1.00 6.62
C ARG A 46 -7.39 -2.20 6.10
N TYR A 47 -6.93 -2.15 4.84
CA TYR A 47 -6.03 -3.17 4.30
C TYR A 47 -4.73 -3.23 5.09
N MET A 48 -4.18 -2.08 5.49
CA MET A 48 -2.95 -1.99 6.27
C MET A 48 -3.09 -2.70 7.63
N GLN A 49 -4.14 -2.40 8.39
CA GLN A 49 -4.35 -2.98 9.71
C GLN A 49 -4.64 -4.49 9.68
N ARG A 50 -5.29 -4.98 8.63
CA ARG A 50 -5.78 -6.37 8.56
C ARG A 50 -4.85 -7.29 7.79
N LEU A 51 -4.17 -6.75 6.78
CA LEU A 51 -3.28 -7.51 5.88
C LEU A 51 -1.80 -7.19 6.13
N GLY A 52 -1.47 -6.09 6.81
CA GLY A 52 -0.07 -5.67 7.03
C GLY A 52 0.61 -5.14 5.77
N LEU A 53 -0.15 -4.72 4.77
CA LEU A 53 0.37 -4.15 3.51
C LEU A 53 0.86 -2.72 3.73
N THR A 54 1.91 -2.28 3.03
CA THR A 54 2.46 -0.91 3.14
C THR A 54 1.81 0.06 2.16
N PHE A 55 1.51 1.30 2.56
CA PHE A 55 0.89 2.34 1.71
C PHE A 55 1.58 2.51 0.36
N SER A 56 2.92 2.50 0.34
CA SER A 56 3.72 2.66 -0.88
C SER A 56 3.52 1.55 -1.92
N LEU A 57 3.07 0.36 -1.51
CA LEU A 57 2.76 -0.74 -2.44
C LEU A 57 1.38 -0.59 -3.10
N ILE A 58 0.45 0.09 -2.42
CA ILE A 58 -0.93 0.24 -2.87
C ILE A 58 -1.10 1.54 -3.67
N ARG A 59 -0.54 2.64 -3.16
CA ARG A 59 -0.58 3.97 -3.76
C ARG A 59 0.78 4.65 -3.58
N PRO A 60 1.78 4.30 -4.40
CA PRO A 60 3.10 4.96 -4.36
C PRO A 60 3.01 6.47 -4.67
N ASP A 61 1.96 6.90 -5.37
CA ASP A 61 1.70 8.29 -5.74
C ASP A 61 1.32 9.17 -4.53
N LEU A 62 0.52 8.61 -3.61
CA LEU A 62 0.03 9.35 -2.44
C LEU A 62 0.93 9.17 -1.22
N TRP A 63 1.65 8.06 -1.15
CA TRP A 63 2.61 7.74 -0.09
C TRP A 63 3.92 7.29 -0.72
N PRO A 64 4.72 8.23 -1.26
CA PRO A 64 6.06 7.89 -1.72
C PRO A 64 6.79 7.24 -0.54
N PRO A 65 7.54 6.14 -0.76
CA PRO A 65 8.40 5.62 0.28
C PRO A 65 9.29 6.80 0.68
N SER A 66 9.26 7.16 1.96
CA SER A 66 10.11 8.23 2.48
C SER A 66 11.51 8.01 1.89
N PRO A 67 12.05 8.94 1.08
CA PRO A 67 13.41 8.76 0.60
C PRO A 67 14.24 8.51 1.86
N PRO A 68 15.09 7.46 1.89
CA PRO A 68 15.92 7.21 3.06
C PRO A 68 16.62 8.52 3.33
N SER A 69 16.28 9.13 4.48
CA SER A 69 16.73 10.44 4.89
C SER A 69 18.19 10.55 4.50
N SER A 70 18.54 11.38 3.51
CA SER A 70 19.93 11.52 3.08
C SER A 70 20.78 11.69 4.32
N PRO A 71 21.57 10.69 4.75
CA PRO A 71 22.40 10.85 5.92
C PRO A 71 23.75 11.34 5.42
N THR A 72 23.80 12.46 4.70
CA THR A 72 25.06 13.03 4.22
C THR A 72 24.86 14.50 3.90
N MET A 73 24.76 15.34 4.94
CA MET A 73 25.64 16.51 4.90
C MET A 73 27.04 15.99 5.23
N PRO A 74 28.00 16.01 4.30
CA PRO A 74 29.38 15.83 4.66
C PRO A 74 29.78 17.10 5.42
N SER A 75 30.12 16.89 6.68
CA SER A 75 30.95 17.78 7.46
C SER A 75 32.16 18.26 6.64
N VAL A 76 32.51 19.54 6.82
CA VAL A 76 33.79 20.21 6.52
C VAL A 76 34.05 20.75 5.11
N ALA A 77 33.88 22.07 4.95
CA ALA A 77 34.74 22.96 4.15
C ALA A 77 34.75 24.35 4.84
N ARG A 78 35.65 24.58 5.80
CA ARG A 78 36.95 25.28 5.68
C ARG A 78 36.87 26.70 5.07
N VAL A 79 37.47 27.65 5.80
CA VAL A 79 38.00 28.98 5.42
C VAL A 79 37.03 30.18 5.51
N LYS A 80 37.17 31.01 6.55
CA LYS A 80 38.02 32.23 6.53
C LYS A 80 38.25 32.71 7.97
#